data_AF-A0A4Q1REM7-F1
#
_entry.id   AF-A0A4Q1REM7-F1
#
_cell.length_a   1.000
_cell.length_b   1.000
_cell.length_c   1.000
_cell.angle_alpha   90.00
_cell.angle_beta   90.00
_cell.angle_gamma   90.00
#
_symmetry.space_group_name_H-M   'P 1'
#
loop_
_entity.id
_entity.type
_entity.pdbx_description
1 polymer ?
#
loop_
_entity_poly.entity_id
_entity_poly.type
_entity_poly.pdbx_seq_one_letter_code
_entity_poly.pdbx_strand_id
1 'polypeptide(L)' 'MKKQVTKTVAKGMKSALDVVLRTEANTASCVIMYQPKAPKELTKYRRTK' A
#
# COMPACT_ATOMS: atom_id res chain seq x y z
N MET A 1 23.16 -26.21 -9.21
CA MET A 1 21.75 -25.72 -9.08
C MET A 1 21.60 -24.54 -8.12
N LYS A 2 22.08 -24.58 -6.87
CA LYS A 2 21.90 -23.49 -5.87
C LYS A 2 22.29 -22.08 -6.37
N LYS A 3 23.47 -21.90 -6.98
CA LYS A 3 23.93 -20.61 -7.54
C LYS A 3 22.97 -19.98 -8.57
N GLN A 4 22.33 -20.81 -9.40
CA GLN A 4 21.39 -20.32 -10.43
C GLN A 4 20.10 -19.83 -9.79
N VAL A 5 19.61 -20.54 -8.76
CA VAL A 5 18.43 -20.12 -7.99
C VAL A 5 18.69 -18.77 -7.30
N THR A 6 19.85 -18.61 -6.64
CA THR A 6 20.20 -17.36 -5.96
C THR A 6 20.28 -16.18 -6.94
N LYS A 7 20.83 -16.40 -8.14
CA LYS A 7 20.92 -15.38 -9.19
C LYS A 7 19.55 -14.96 -9.72
N THR A 8 18.63 -15.91 -9.90
CA THR A 8 17.26 -15.62 -10.34
C THR A 8 16.50 -14.83 -9.29
N VAL A 9 16.62 -15.22 -8.01
CA VAL A 9 15.99 -14.49 -6.89
C VAL A 9 16.53 -13.06 -6.80
N ALA A 10 17.84 -12.87 -6.87
CA ALA A 10 18.45 -11.54 -6.85
C ALA A 10 17.97 -10.66 -8.02
N LYS A 11 17.83 -11.24 -9.22
CA LYS A 11 17.30 -10.53 -10.39
C LYS A 11 15.84 -10.12 -10.19
N GLY A 12 15.01 -11.02 -9.65
CA GLY A 12 13.61 -10.71 -9.33
C GLY A 12 13.48 -9.60 -8.30
N MET A 13 14.29 -9.64 -7.24
CA MET A 13 14.30 -8.61 -6.20
C MET A 13 14.70 -7.23 -6.76
N LYS A 14 15.73 -7.19 -7.63
CA LYS A 14 16.13 -5.96 -8.32
C LYS A 14 14.99 -5.38 -9.16
N SER A 15 14.30 -6.23 -9.93
CA SER A 15 13.19 -5.79 -10.79
C SER A 15 12.02 -5.25 -9.97
N ALA A 16 11.66 -5.92 -8.87
CA ALA A 16 10.60 -5.44 -7.99
C ALA A 16 10.95 -4.07 -7.38
N LEU A 17 12.19 -3.90 -6.90
CA LEU A 17 12.64 -2.64 -6.32
C LEU A 17 12.67 -1.50 -7.35
N ASP A 18 13.13 -1.75 -8.58
CA ASP A 18 13.14 -0.73 -9.66
C ASP A 18 11.72 -0.29 -10.03
N VAL A 19 10.75 -1.20 -10.04
CA VAL A 19 9.34 -0.85 -10.25
C VAL A 19 8.84 0.04 -9.13
N VAL A 20 9.05 -0.35 -7.86
CA VAL A 20 8.61 0.43 -6.69
C VAL A 20 9.20 1.84 -6.71
N LEU A 21 10.52 1.95 -6.89
CA LEU A 21 11.22 3.24 -6.93
C LEU A 21 10.69 4.14 -8.06
N ARG A 22 10.45 3.58 -9.25
CA ARG A 22 9.87 4.35 -10.37
C ARG A 22 8.42 4.72 -10.12
N THR A 23 7.62 3.84 -9.52
CA THR A 23 6.23 4.15 -9.22
C THR A 23 6.16 5.25 -8.17
N GLU A 24 6.90 5.16 -7.06
CA GLU A 24 6.85 6.15 -6.00
C GLU A 24 7.46 7.49 -6.40
N ALA A 25 8.54 7.50 -7.20
CA ALA A 25 9.12 8.75 -7.69
C ALA A 25 8.22 9.50 -8.68
N ASN A 26 7.34 8.79 -9.40
CA ASN A 26 6.49 9.38 -10.44
C ASN A 26 4.99 9.44 -10.06
N THR A 27 4.59 8.86 -8.93
CA THR A 27 3.21 8.94 -8.44
C THR A 27 3.16 9.73 -7.14
N ALA A 28 2.29 10.74 -7.08
CA ALA A 28 1.84 11.26 -5.80
C ALA A 28 0.81 10.28 -5.26
N SER A 29 1.18 9.41 -4.30
CA SER A 29 0.30 8.40 -3.74
C SER A 29 -0.81 9.01 -2.87
N CYS A 30 -1.79 9.67 -3.48
CA CYS A 30 -3.01 10.07 -2.80
C CYS A 30 -4.01 8.91 -2.85
N VAL A 31 -4.09 8.15 -1.76
CA VAL A 31 -5.14 7.14 -1.60
C VAL A 31 -6.47 7.87 -1.40
N ILE A 32 -7.34 7.83 -2.40
CA ILE A 32 -8.74 8.26 -2.25
C ILE A 32 -9.47 7.15 -1.49
N MET A 33 -9.34 7.14 -0.17
CA MET A 33 -10.15 6.26 0.68
C MET A 33 -11.56 6.84 0.78
N TYR A 34 -12.56 6.02 0.45
CA TYR A 34 -13.94 6.36 0.75
C TYR A 34 -14.11 6.43 2.27
N GLN A 35 -14.46 7.62 2.78
CA GLN A 35 -14.87 7.74 4.16
C GLN A 35 -16.34 7.28 4.26
N PRO A 36 -16.64 6.13 4.88
CA PRO A 36 -18.02 5.72 5.06
C PRO A 36 -18.74 6.75 5.92
N LYS A 37 -19.97 7.08 5.54
CA LYS A 37 -20.83 7.92 6.38
C LYS A 37 -20.98 7.25 7.74
N ALA A 38 -20.83 8.02 8.81
CA ALA A 38 -20.95 7.50 10.17
C ALA A 38 -22.32 6.82 10.37
N PRO A 39 -22.37 5.60 10.95
CA PRO A 39 -23.63 4.90 11.17
C PRO A 39 -24.51 5.67 12.14
N LYS A 40 -25.82 5.76 11.81
CA LYS A 40 -26.83 6.49 12.60
C LYS A 40 -26.86 6.03 14.05
N GLU A 41 -26.58 4.76 14.30
CA GLU A 41 -26.55 4.20 15.65
C GLU A 41 -25.49 4.79 16.58
N LEU A 42 -24.41 5.40 16.05
CA LEU A 42 -23.39 6.03 16.90
C LEU A 42 -23.87 7.34 17.53
N THR A 43 -24.97 7.91 17.01
CA THR A 43 -25.56 9.13 17.58
C THR A 43 -26.06 8.90 19.02
N LYS A 44 -26.44 7.66 19.39
CA LYS A 44 -26.89 7.30 20.76
C LYS A 44 -25.77 7.38 21.81
N TYR A 45 -24.52 7.33 21.38
CA TYR A 45 -23.34 7.41 22.25
C TYR A 45 -22.70 8.79 22.25
N ARG A 46 -23.25 9.75 21.49
CA ARG A 46 -22.78 11.12 21.50
C ARG A 46 -23.05 11.69 22.89
N ARG A 47 -21.99 11.97 23.64
CA ARG A 47 -22.08 12.74 24.89
C ARG A 47 -22.62 14.12 24.53
N THR A 48 -23.90 14.36 24.76
CA THR A 48 -24.49 15.69 24.70
C THR A 48 -23.75 16.59 25.70
N LYS A 49 -23.44 17.82 25.27
CA LYS A 49 -23.06 18.90 26.16
C LYS A 49 -24.31 19.67 26.52
#